data_AF-A0A7R9XNA5-F1
#
_entry.id   AF-A0A7R9XNA5-F1
#
_cell.length_a   1.000
_cell.length_b   1.000
_cell.length_c   1.000
_cell.angle_alpha   90.00
_cell.angle_beta   90.00
_cell.angle_gamma   90.00
#
_symmetry.space_group_name_H-M   'P 1'
#
loop_
_entity.id
_entity.type
_entity.pdbx_description
1 polymer ?
#
loop_
_entity_poly.entity_id
_entity_poly.type
_entity_poly.pdbx_seq_one_letter_code
_entity_poly.pdbx_strand_id
1 'polypeptide(L)'
;HGTYWIFQTFNCCMLLLRLLITVRRNKRLAIVTDTMIVGASDLLHFFLVFSLVQGGYAVCGLILFGDQLKVFSNLDEALHSVAYLSVIGDWSKLIAVAHLDGKMHSASMELSIV
;
A
#
# COMPACT_ATOMS: atom_id res chain seq x y z
N HIS A 1 10.09 -11.84 -23.74
CA HIS A 1 9.90 -13.04 -22.89
C HIS A 1 9.17 -12.80 -21.56
N GLY A 2 8.91 -11.55 -21.11
CA GLY A 2 8.26 -11.29 -19.82
C GLY A 2 6.72 -11.15 -19.84
N THR A 3 6.12 -10.91 -21.00
CA THR A 3 4.68 -10.61 -21.10
C THR A 3 3.77 -11.80 -20.83
N TYR A 4 4.22 -13.03 -21.13
CA TYR A 4 3.38 -14.24 -21.02
C TYR A 4 3.01 -14.57 -19.57
N TRP A 5 3.89 -14.27 -18.62
CA TRP A 5 3.65 -14.48 -17.18
C TRP A 5 2.50 -13.60 -16.68
N ILE A 6 2.46 -12.34 -17.13
CA ILE A 6 1.40 -11.40 -16.77
C ILE A 6 0.05 -11.89 -17.31
N PHE A 7 0.02 -12.32 -18.58
CA PHE A 7 -1.19 -12.89 -19.17
C PHE A 7 -1.63 -14.17 -18.46
N GLN A 8 -0.70 -15.04 -18.06
CA GLN A 8 -0.98 -16.27 -17.34
C GLN A 8 -1.55 -15.99 -15.94
N THR A 9 -0.94 -15.11 -15.17
CA THR A 9 -1.43 -14.72 -13.84
C THR A 9 -2.82 -14.09 -13.93
N PHE A 10 -3.02 -13.19 -14.89
CA PHE A 10 -4.32 -12.56 -15.12
C PHE A 10 -5.40 -13.59 -15.45
N ASN A 11 -5.09 -14.55 -16.33
CA ASN A 11 -6.00 -15.64 -16.67
C ASN A 11 -6.34 -16.51 -15.46
N CYS A 12 -5.35 -16.87 -14.64
CA CYS A 12 -5.56 -17.61 -13.39
C CYS A 12 -6.46 -16.86 -12.41
N CYS A 13 -6.24 -15.56 -12.22
CA CYS A 13 -7.10 -14.74 -11.36
C CYS A 13 -8.55 -14.69 -11.87
N MET A 14 -8.75 -14.52 -13.18
CA MET A 14 -10.09 -14.56 -13.79
C MET A 14 -10.77 -15.91 -13.63
N LEU A 15 -10.03 -17.01 -13.73
CA LEU A 15 -10.56 -18.36 -13.49
C LEU A 15 -10.98 -18.54 -12.04
N LEU A 16 -10.19 -18.06 -11.06
CA LEU A 16 -10.56 -18.10 -9.64
C LEU A 16 -11.85 -17.30 -9.37
N LEU A 17 -11.99 -16.10 -9.93
CA LEU A 17 -13.22 -15.30 -9.81
C LEU A 17 -14.43 -16.02 -10.44
N ARG A 18 -14.26 -16.65 -11.62
CA ARG A 18 -15.31 -17.48 -12.23
C ARG A 18 -15.66 -18.70 -11.39
N LEU A 19 -14.69 -19.30 -10.72
CA LEU A 19 -14.94 -20.41 -9.79
C LEU A 19 -15.78 -19.92 -8.61
N LEU A 20 -15.47 -18.78 -7.99
CA LEU A 20 -16.30 -18.19 -6.93
C LEU A 20 -17.75 -17.99 -7.38
N ILE A 21 -17.96 -17.47 -8.59
CA ILE A 21 -19.30 -17.30 -9.18
C ILE A 21 -19.97 -18.66 -9.48
N THR A 22 -19.21 -19.68 -9.86
CA THR A 22 -19.73 -21.02 -10.17
C THR A 22 -20.17 -21.76 -8.91
N VAL A 23 -19.47 -21.56 -7.79
CA VAL A 23 -19.79 -22.18 -6.49
C VAL A 23 -21.10 -21.61 -5.89
N ARG A 24 -21.65 -20.52 -6.45
CA ARG A 24 -23.01 -20.02 -6.19
C ARG A 24 -24.11 -21.08 -6.37
N ARG A 25 -23.86 -22.17 -7.10
CA ARG A 25 -24.81 -23.29 -7.21
C ARG A 25 -25.13 -23.94 -5.85
N ASN A 26 -24.28 -23.77 -4.84
CA ASN A 26 -24.52 -24.22 -3.47
C ASN A 26 -25.24 -23.13 -2.65
N LYS A 27 -26.44 -23.43 -2.13
CA LYS A 27 -27.30 -22.49 -1.37
C LYS A 27 -26.59 -21.75 -0.21
N ARG A 28 -25.60 -22.38 0.44
CA ARG A 28 -24.84 -21.76 1.54
C ARG A 28 -23.77 -20.77 1.08
N LEU A 29 -23.08 -21.05 -0.03
CA LEU A 29 -22.03 -20.15 -0.55
C LEU A 29 -22.60 -19.05 -1.46
N ALA A 30 -23.81 -19.25 -2.00
CA ALA A 30 -24.54 -18.25 -2.75
C ALA A 30 -24.76 -16.96 -1.95
N ILE A 31 -25.15 -17.09 -0.67
CA ILE A 31 -25.42 -15.95 0.21
C ILE A 31 -24.19 -15.05 0.34
N VAL A 32 -23.00 -15.63 0.54
CA VAL A 32 -21.74 -14.86 0.66
C VAL A 32 -21.35 -14.19 -0.67
N THR A 33 -21.61 -14.85 -1.79
CA THR A 33 -21.28 -14.32 -3.12
C THR A 33 -22.22 -13.16 -3.48
N ASP A 34 -23.51 -13.30 -3.20
CA ASP A 34 -24.52 -12.28 -3.49
C ASP A 34 -24.31 -11.04 -2.60
N THR A 35 -23.95 -11.21 -1.32
CA THR A 35 -23.62 -10.06 -0.46
C THR A 35 -22.35 -9.34 -0.91
N MET A 36 -21.33 -10.07 -1.39
CA MET A 36 -20.14 -9.46 -1.99
C MET A 36 -20.47 -8.64 -3.24
N ILE A 37 -21.33 -9.16 -4.13
CA ILE A 37 -21.69 -8.47 -5.37
C ILE A 37 -22.47 -7.18 -5.07
N VAL A 38 -23.44 -7.24 -4.16
CA VAL A 38 -24.24 -6.07 -3.77
C VAL A 38 -23.36 -5.03 -3.06
N GLY A 39 -22.49 -5.45 -2.15
CA GLY A 39 -21.59 -4.55 -1.41
C GLY A 39 -20.40 -4.02 -2.21
N ALA A 40 -20.08 -4.61 -3.37
CA ALA A 40 -18.92 -4.22 -4.17
C ALA A 40 -18.99 -2.75 -4.65
N SER A 41 -20.19 -2.26 -4.97
CA SER A 41 -20.40 -0.86 -5.39
C SER A 41 -19.96 0.11 -4.28
N ASP A 42 -20.42 -0.13 -3.06
CA ASP A 42 -20.12 0.72 -1.91
C ASP A 42 -18.64 0.63 -1.52
N LEU A 43 -18.06 -0.58 -1.62
CA LEU A 43 -16.65 -0.81 -1.34
C LEU A 43 -15.75 -0.07 -2.34
N LEU A 44 -16.13 -0.05 -3.63
CA LEU A 44 -15.39 0.67 -4.67
C LEU A 44 -15.43 2.19 -4.45
N HIS A 45 -16.60 2.73 -4.08
CA HIS A 45 -16.72 4.15 -3.75
C HIS A 45 -15.85 4.52 -2.55
N PHE A 46 -15.91 3.72 -1.47
CA PHE A 46 -15.06 3.90 -0.30
C PHE A 46 -13.57 3.82 -0.68
N PHE A 47 -13.17 2.84 -1.50
CA PHE A 47 -11.78 2.67 -1.92
C PHE A 47 -11.26 3.86 -2.75
N LEU A 48 -12.10 4.46 -3.59
CA LEU A 48 -11.76 5.68 -4.34
C LEU A 48 -11.49 6.87 -3.42
N VAL A 49 -12.37 7.12 -2.46
CA VAL A 49 -12.17 8.22 -1.49
C VAL A 49 -10.96 7.93 -0.60
N PHE A 50 -10.80 6.68 -0.14
CA PHE A 50 -9.67 6.24 0.66
C PHE A 50 -8.33 6.45 -0.05
N SER A 51 -8.22 6.02 -1.31
CA SER A 51 -7.00 6.22 -2.11
C SER A 51 -6.67 7.70 -2.36
N LEU A 52 -7.68 8.56 -2.52
CA LEU A 52 -7.48 10.00 -2.65
C LEU A 52 -6.89 10.61 -1.37
N VAL A 53 -7.41 10.24 -0.20
CA VAL A 53 -6.89 10.69 1.09
C VAL A 53 -5.46 10.20 1.31
N GLN A 54 -5.19 8.92 1.04
CA GLN A 54 -3.85 8.34 1.13
C GLN A 54 -2.85 9.02 0.19
N GLY A 55 -3.28 9.35 -1.03
CA GLY A 55 -2.48 10.12 -1.98
C GLY A 55 -2.15 11.53 -1.46
N GLY A 56 -3.11 12.20 -0.84
CA GLY A 56 -2.86 13.49 -0.17
C GLY A 56 -1.78 13.39 0.90
N TYR A 57 -1.85 12.38 1.77
CA TYR A 57 -0.81 12.14 2.78
C TYR A 57 0.55 11.78 2.17
N ALA A 58 0.60 11.02 1.07
CA ALA A 58 1.84 10.71 0.38
C ALA A 58 2.51 11.96 -0.22
N VAL A 59 1.73 12.87 -0.83
CA VAL A 59 2.24 14.15 -1.36
C VAL A 59 2.74 15.05 -0.23
N CYS A 60 1.98 15.16 0.87
CA CYS A 60 2.43 15.92 2.04
C CYS A 60 3.73 15.34 2.63
N GLY A 61 3.83 14.01 2.72
CA GLY A 61 5.04 13.32 3.19
C GLY A 61 6.25 13.54 2.27
N LEU A 62 6.05 13.50 0.96
CA LEU A 62 7.06 13.79 -0.06
C LEU A 62 7.58 15.23 0.05
N ILE A 63 6.70 16.22 0.24
CA ILE A 63 7.10 17.64 0.35
C ILE A 63 7.82 17.92 1.67
N LEU A 64 7.34 17.36 2.79
CA LEU A 64 7.88 17.65 4.12
C LEU A 64 9.16 16.87 4.41
N PHE A 65 9.27 15.63 3.95
CA PHE A 65 10.31 14.69 4.38
C PHE A 65 11.13 14.11 3.22
N GLY A 66 10.87 14.51 1.97
CA GLY A 66 11.54 13.93 0.80
C GLY A 66 13.06 14.11 0.75
N ASP A 67 13.59 15.15 1.39
CA ASP A 67 15.04 15.40 1.48
C ASP A 67 15.73 14.60 2.60
N GLN A 68 14.98 14.30 3.68
CA GLN A 68 15.53 13.69 4.89
C GLN A 68 15.31 12.17 4.92
N LEU A 69 14.19 11.69 4.40
CA LEU A 69 13.82 10.28 4.42
C LEU A 69 13.74 9.72 3.01
N LYS A 70 14.62 8.75 2.70
CA LYS A 70 14.57 7.98 1.44
C LYS A 70 13.19 7.35 1.19
N VAL A 71 12.48 7.00 2.26
CA VAL A 71 11.12 6.43 2.25
C VAL A 71 10.10 7.36 1.57
N PHE A 72 10.38 8.66 1.54
CA PHE A 72 9.56 9.70 0.91
C PHE A 72 10.29 10.38 -0.26
N SER A 73 11.35 9.80 -0.83
CA SER A 73 12.12 10.44 -1.92
C SER A 73 11.37 10.42 -3.25
N ASN A 74 10.63 9.33 -3.52
CA ASN A 74 9.84 9.16 -4.73
C ASN A 74 8.35 9.08 -4.40
N LEU A 75 7.49 9.52 -5.32
CA LEU A 75 6.04 9.45 -5.13
C LEU A 75 5.51 8.01 -5.00
N ASP A 76 6.10 7.07 -5.75
CA ASP A 76 5.76 5.65 -5.66
C ASP A 76 6.11 5.06 -4.30
N GLU A 77 7.33 5.32 -3.83
CA GLU A 77 7.79 4.89 -2.51
C GLU A 77 7.00 5.55 -1.38
N ALA A 78 6.66 6.83 -1.51
CA ALA A 78 5.84 7.56 -0.55
C ALA A 78 4.42 6.97 -0.44
N LEU A 79 3.78 6.66 -1.58
CA LEU A 79 2.46 6.03 -1.59
C LEU A 79 2.48 4.65 -0.93
N HIS A 80 3.45 3.81 -1.29
CA HIS A 80 3.60 2.48 -0.68
C HIS A 80 3.86 2.59 0.82
N SER A 81 4.67 3.57 1.23
CA SER A 81 5.03 3.77 2.63
C SER A 81 3.85 4.27 3.45
N VAL A 82 3.08 5.26 2.98
CA VAL A 82 1.87 5.74 3.65
C VAL A 82 0.82 4.64 3.73
N ALA A 83 0.64 3.84 2.68
CA ALA A 83 -0.28 2.70 2.71
C ALA A 83 0.14 1.65 3.74
N TYR A 84 1.42 1.29 3.79
CA TYR A 84 1.94 0.35 4.78
C TYR A 84 1.78 0.89 6.20
N LEU A 85 2.08 2.17 6.41
CA LEU A 85 2.04 2.80 7.72
C LEU A 85 0.61 2.95 8.27
N SER A 86 -0.34 3.41 7.45
CA SER A 86 -1.71 3.69 7.91
C SER A 86 -2.60 2.45 7.96
N VAL A 87 -2.39 1.47 7.07
CA VAL A 87 -3.24 0.27 6.99
C VAL A 87 -2.72 -0.86 7.86
N ILE A 88 -1.41 -1.12 7.84
CA ILE A 88 -0.80 -2.21 8.61
C ILE A 88 -0.41 -1.72 10.02
N GLY A 89 -0.22 -0.40 10.19
CA GLY A 89 0.11 0.18 11.49
C GLY A 89 1.55 -0.13 11.93
N ASP A 90 2.42 -0.54 11.01
CA ASP A 90 3.81 -0.86 11.31
C ASP A 90 4.70 0.38 11.14
N TRP A 91 5.00 1.03 12.27
CA TRP A 91 5.81 2.24 12.36
C TRP A 91 7.33 1.96 12.39
N SER A 92 7.75 0.70 12.30
CA SER A 92 9.16 0.29 12.45
C SER A 92 10.10 1.01 11.49
N LYS A 93 9.68 1.24 10.25
CA LYS A 93 10.48 1.94 9.23
C LYS A 93 10.76 3.40 9.60
N LEU A 94 9.81 4.10 10.21
CA LEU A 94 10.02 5.48 10.65
C LEU A 94 10.89 5.55 11.89
N ILE A 95 10.71 4.61 12.83
CA ILE A 95 11.54 4.53 14.04
C ILE A 95 12.99 4.21 13.68
N ALA A 96 13.22 3.28 12.75
CA ALA A 96 14.55 2.94 12.27
C ALA A 96 15.23 4.15 11.60
N VAL A 97 14.49 4.93 10.81
CA VAL A 97 15.04 6.11 10.15
C VAL A 97 15.28 7.27 11.13
N ALA A 98 14.35 7.53 12.06
CA ALA A 98 14.56 8.51 13.14
C ALA A 98 15.77 8.16 14.02
N HIS A 99 16.00 6.87 14.26
CA HIS A 99 17.17 6.42 15.02
C HIS A 99 18.48 6.60 14.24
N LEU A 100 18.47 6.41 12.92
CA LEU A 100 19.63 6.65 12.06
C LEU A 100 19.95 8.14 11.94
N ASP A 101 18.95 9.00 11.82
CA ASP A 101 19.13 10.45 11.75
C ASP A 101 19.70 11.03 13.05
N GLY A 102 19.18 10.59 14.20
CA GLY A 102 19.75 10.92 15.51
C GLY A 102 21.20 10.45 15.70
N LYS A 103 21.63 9.40 14.98
CA LYS A 103 23.01 8.88 14.99
C LYS A 103 23.93 9.60 13.99
N MET A 104 23.38 10.20 12.93
CA MET A 104 24.12 11.03 11.97
C MET A 104 24.35 12.45 12.50
N HIS A 105 23.40 13.01 13.26
CA HIS A 105 23.59 14.29 13.95
C HIS A 105 24.68 14.24 15.03
N SER A 106 24.83 13.12 15.76
CA SER A 106 25.94 12.98 16.72
C SER A 106 27.29 12.75 16.04
N ALA A 107 27.33 12.00 14.92
CA ALA A 107 28.57 11.74 14.17
C ALA A 107 29.10 12.97 13.40
N SER A 108 28.22 13.84 12.89
CA SER A 108 28.61 15.09 12.23
C SER A 108 29.12 16.16 13.21
N MET A 109 28.64 16.14 14.45
CA MET A 109 29.14 17.00 15.53
C MET A 109 30.53 16.57 16.01
N GLU A 110 30.85 15.28 16.06
CA GLU A 110 32.20 14.80 16.35
C GLU A 110 33.21 15.13 15.24
N LEU A 111 32.78 15.11 13.97
CA LEU A 111 33.66 15.46 12.83
C LEU A 111 33.94 16.97 12.68
N SER A 112 33.18 17.84 13.35
CA SER A 112 33.42 19.30 13.34
C SER A 112 34.29 19.77 14.51
N ILE A 113 34.63 18.88 15.46
CA ILE A 113 35.47 19.17 16.64
C ILE A 113 36.92 18.68 16.42
N VAL A 114 37.21 18.03 15.28
CA VAL A 114 38.57 17.61 14.84
C VAL A 114 38.98 18.43 13.64
#